data_AF-A0A9E3MPJ9-F1
#
_entry.id   AF-A0A9E3MPJ9-F1
#
_cell.length_a   1.000
_cell.length_b   1.000
_cell.length_c   1.000
_cell.angle_alpha   90.00
_cell.angle_beta   90.00
_cell.angle_gamma   90.00
#
_symmetry.space_group_name_H-M   'P 1'
#
loop_
_entity.id
_entity.type
_entity.pdbx_description
1 polymer ?
#
loop_
_entity_poly.entity_id
_entity_poly.type
_entity_poly.pdbx_seq_one_letter_code
_entity_poly.pdbx_strand_id
1 'polypeptide(L)'
;MPMNLRFASLLDRFVRPTGRRTAAASATSDSRRHQMPTLLAIGVSPRYESSTSRKLSALFVDSWRAAHPAGRVIDRDLMKTALPFVDLPWIGGAFMPAEMQSAESLAAIRISDDLVAELKAADHILIGTPMYNFSIPAVLKAYIDHVVRKDVTVSTDNVGLLTGKKATVILATGGDFSPGSPVEGYNLASGYLRQVLGYVGITDVEIILAGRGLAGDYGETAADAFGEAVALAAAA
;
A
#
# COMPACT_ATOMS: atom_id res chain seq x y z
N MET A 1 33.38 34.31 -7.18
CA MET A 1 34.21 33.10 -7.32
C MET A 1 33.31 31.91 -7.68
N PRO A 2 33.32 31.40 -8.91
CA PRO A 2 32.66 30.13 -9.23
C PRO A 2 33.71 29.00 -9.32
N MET A 3 33.46 27.88 -8.66
CA MET A 3 34.27 26.67 -8.82
C MET A 3 33.51 25.67 -9.69
N ASN A 4 33.95 25.58 -10.94
CA ASN A 4 33.77 24.43 -11.81
C ASN A 4 34.52 23.23 -11.22
N LEU A 5 33.88 22.06 -11.12
CA LEU A 5 34.62 20.79 -11.07
C LEU A 5 34.02 19.80 -12.05
N ARG A 6 34.94 19.29 -12.87
CA ARG A 6 34.77 18.60 -14.15
C ARG A 6 34.37 17.14 -13.99
N PHE A 7 33.53 16.68 -14.91
CA PHE A 7 33.43 15.29 -15.35
C PHE A 7 34.77 14.79 -15.93
N ALA A 8 35.19 13.58 -15.59
CA ALA A 8 36.03 12.73 -16.45
C ALA A 8 35.87 11.25 -16.09
N SER A 9 35.50 10.49 -17.12
CA SER A 9 35.32 9.05 -17.23
C SER A 9 36.61 8.24 -17.11
N LEU A 10 36.54 7.05 -16.51
CA LEU A 10 37.53 5.98 -16.75
C LEU A 10 36.82 4.62 -16.89
N LEU A 11 36.24 4.41 -18.07
CA LEU A 11 36.06 3.09 -18.67
C LEU A 11 37.17 2.95 -19.73
N ASP A 12 38.13 2.06 -19.49
CA ASP A 12 38.65 1.07 -20.44
C ASP A 12 39.99 0.55 -19.96
N ARG A 13 40.03 -0.76 -19.62
CA ARG A 13 41.18 -1.63 -19.90
C ARG A 13 40.90 -3.08 -19.53
N PHE A 14 40.71 -3.87 -20.57
CA PHE A 14 41.16 -5.26 -20.79
C PHE A 14 40.07 -6.26 -21.19
N VAL A 15 39.93 -6.43 -22.50
CA VAL A 15 39.39 -7.60 -23.18
C VAL A 15 40.57 -8.45 -23.66
N ARG A 16 40.58 -9.78 -23.40
CA ARG A 16 40.68 -10.87 -24.40
C ARG A 16 40.78 -12.28 -23.76
N PRO A 17 40.47 -13.36 -24.52
CA PRO A 17 39.58 -14.44 -24.09
C PRO A 17 40.25 -15.82 -23.97
N THR A 18 39.54 -16.82 -23.46
CA THR A 18 39.28 -18.16 -24.06
C THR A 18 38.77 -19.13 -22.99
N GLY A 19 37.72 -19.91 -23.31
CA GLY A 19 37.25 -20.96 -22.40
C GLY A 19 35.85 -21.47 -22.73
N ARG A 20 35.76 -22.33 -23.75
CA ARG A 20 34.57 -23.11 -24.10
C ARG A 20 34.19 -24.00 -22.91
N ARG A 21 32.97 -23.90 -22.38
CA ARG A 21 32.39 -24.94 -21.51
C ARG A 21 30.86 -24.98 -21.61
N THR A 22 30.42 -25.95 -22.40
CA THR A 22 29.25 -26.83 -22.21
C THR A 22 28.02 -26.25 -21.52
N ALA A 23 26.94 -26.17 -22.31
CA ALA A 23 25.57 -26.04 -21.84
C ALA A 23 25.24 -27.11 -20.80
N ALA A 24 24.83 -26.66 -19.61
CA ALA A 24 23.99 -27.42 -18.71
C ALA A 24 22.71 -26.61 -18.54
N ALA A 25 21.62 -27.10 -19.14
CA ALA A 25 20.29 -26.61 -18.86
C ALA A 25 19.97 -26.89 -17.39
N SER A 26 20.24 -25.91 -16.52
CA SER A 26 19.70 -25.88 -15.18
C SER A 26 18.25 -25.46 -15.31
N ALA A 27 17.36 -26.46 -15.32
CA ALA A 27 15.96 -26.25 -15.05
C ALA A 27 15.86 -25.55 -13.69
N THR A 28 15.65 -24.23 -13.71
CA THR A 28 15.14 -23.50 -12.56
C THR A 28 13.75 -24.05 -12.32
N SER A 29 13.66 -25.06 -11.45
CA SER A 29 12.41 -25.49 -10.87
C SER A 29 11.74 -24.23 -10.33
N ASP A 30 10.61 -23.86 -10.93
CA ASP A 30 9.70 -22.84 -10.46
C ASP A 30 9.29 -23.22 -9.03
N SER A 31 10.04 -22.73 -8.05
CA SER A 31 9.77 -22.92 -6.64
C SER A 31 8.76 -21.90 -6.15
N ARG A 32 7.82 -21.46 -7.00
CA ARG A 32 6.50 -21.01 -6.54
C ARG A 32 5.73 -22.21 -6.01
N ARG A 33 6.25 -22.76 -4.91
CA ARG A 33 5.39 -23.49 -3.97
C ARG A 33 4.25 -22.55 -3.66
N HIS A 34 3.06 -23.03 -3.95
CA HIS A 34 1.74 -22.47 -3.68
C HIS A 34 1.69 -21.92 -2.23
N GLN A 35 2.23 -20.72 -1.99
CA GLN A 35 1.92 -20.00 -0.76
C GLN A 35 0.47 -19.57 -0.91
N MET A 36 -0.34 -19.88 0.11
CA MET A 36 -1.72 -19.43 0.18
C MET A 36 -1.72 -17.90 0.04
N PRO A 37 -2.36 -17.33 -1.00
CA PRO A 37 -2.36 -15.90 -1.20
C PRO A 37 -2.98 -15.22 0.02
N THR A 38 -2.44 -14.07 0.42
CA THR A 38 -2.94 -13.30 1.55
C THR A 38 -3.44 -11.94 1.09
N LEU A 39 -4.70 -11.63 1.41
CA LEU A 39 -5.26 -10.29 1.33
C LEU A 39 -5.17 -9.59 2.68
N LEU A 40 -4.65 -8.37 2.72
CA LEU A 40 -4.83 -7.44 3.85
C LEU A 40 -5.91 -6.42 3.49
N ALA A 41 -7.07 -6.50 4.15
CA ALA A 41 -8.19 -5.59 3.96
C ALA A 41 -8.22 -4.52 5.05
N ILE A 42 -7.88 -3.28 4.69
CA ILE A 42 -7.80 -2.13 5.60
C ILE A 42 -9.08 -1.30 5.50
N GLY A 43 -9.88 -1.31 6.57
CA GLY A 43 -11.12 -0.54 6.68
C GLY A 43 -10.90 0.76 7.45
N VAL A 44 -11.27 1.90 6.83
CA VAL A 44 -10.95 3.23 7.39
C VAL A 44 -12.18 4.02 7.87
N SER A 45 -13.32 3.86 7.21
CA SER A 45 -14.47 4.74 7.45
C SER A 45 -15.14 4.50 8.81
N PRO A 46 -15.46 5.51 9.63
CA PRO A 46 -16.23 5.33 10.87
C PRO A 46 -17.73 5.07 10.64
N ARG A 47 -18.19 5.13 9.38
CA ARG A 47 -19.61 5.07 9.00
C ARG A 47 -20.20 3.66 8.88
N TYR A 48 -19.36 2.63 9.02
CA TYR A 48 -19.73 1.20 8.94
C TYR A 48 -20.74 0.90 7.82
N GLU A 49 -21.94 0.47 8.14
CA GLU A 49 -22.99 0.02 7.21
C GLU A 49 -23.45 1.11 6.25
N SER A 50 -23.30 2.39 6.62
CA SER A 50 -23.66 3.53 5.78
C SER A 50 -22.51 4.00 4.87
N SER A 51 -21.35 3.35 4.93
CA SER A 51 -20.14 3.74 4.20
C SER A 51 -20.07 3.13 2.81
N THR A 52 -19.96 3.96 1.77
CA THR A 52 -19.72 3.49 0.39
C THR A 52 -18.41 2.72 0.27
N SER A 53 -17.31 3.22 0.86
CA SER A 53 -16.02 2.54 0.76
C SER A 53 -16.06 1.15 1.40
N ARG A 54 -16.73 0.98 2.55
CA ARG A 54 -16.86 -0.35 3.19
C ARG A 54 -17.74 -1.32 2.40
N LYS A 55 -18.85 -0.86 1.82
CA LYS A 55 -19.71 -1.71 0.98
C LYS A 55 -18.95 -2.26 -0.22
N LEU A 56 -18.22 -1.39 -0.91
CA LEU A 56 -17.40 -1.79 -2.05
C LEU A 56 -16.21 -2.66 -1.62
N SER A 57 -15.59 -2.40 -0.46
CA SER A 57 -14.57 -3.29 0.09
C SER A 57 -15.11 -4.68 0.45
N ALA A 58 -16.35 -4.79 0.95
CA ALA A 58 -16.97 -6.09 1.19
C ALA A 58 -17.14 -6.88 -0.12
N LEU A 59 -17.66 -6.24 -1.17
CA LEU A 59 -17.75 -6.82 -2.51
C LEU A 59 -16.38 -7.26 -3.04
N PHE A 60 -15.35 -6.44 -2.84
CA PHE A 60 -13.98 -6.78 -3.20
C PHE A 60 -13.52 -8.05 -2.47
N VAL A 61 -13.68 -8.11 -1.15
CA VAL A 61 -13.24 -9.26 -0.33
C VAL A 61 -13.97 -10.54 -0.74
N ASP A 62 -15.27 -10.45 -1.01
CA ASP A 62 -16.07 -11.61 -1.46
C ASP A 62 -15.60 -12.09 -2.84
N SER A 63 -15.35 -11.17 -3.77
CA SER A 63 -14.83 -11.48 -5.11
C SER A 63 -13.42 -12.07 -5.04
N TRP A 64 -12.57 -11.52 -4.18
CA TRP A 64 -11.20 -11.99 -3.98
C TRP A 64 -11.19 -13.41 -3.39
N ARG A 65 -12.06 -13.71 -2.43
CA ARG A 65 -12.21 -15.07 -1.87
C ARG A 65 -12.71 -16.07 -2.91
N ALA A 66 -13.63 -15.65 -3.79
CA ALA A 66 -14.10 -16.49 -4.87
C ALA A 66 -12.97 -16.85 -5.87
N ALA A 67 -12.11 -15.88 -6.19
CA ALA A 67 -10.93 -16.08 -7.02
C ALA A 67 -9.80 -16.85 -6.31
N HIS A 68 -9.74 -16.76 -4.98
CA HIS A 68 -8.71 -17.38 -4.15
C HIS A 68 -9.31 -18.25 -3.03
N PRO A 69 -9.91 -19.42 -3.33
CA PRO A 69 -10.63 -20.22 -2.33
C PRO A 69 -9.79 -20.71 -1.14
N ALA A 70 -8.48 -20.88 -1.35
CA ALA A 70 -7.51 -21.23 -0.30
C ALA A 70 -6.80 -19.99 0.28
N GLY A 71 -7.19 -18.79 -0.12
CA GLY A 71 -6.58 -17.53 0.29
C GLY A 71 -6.94 -17.16 1.73
N ARG A 72 -6.04 -16.46 2.39
CA ARG A 72 -6.24 -15.92 3.74
C ARG A 72 -6.56 -14.44 3.67
N VAL A 73 -7.56 -13.99 4.44
CA VAL A 73 -7.89 -12.57 4.58
C VAL A 73 -7.53 -12.10 5.98
N ILE A 74 -6.69 -11.07 6.08
CA ILE A 74 -6.43 -10.29 7.30
C ILE A 74 -7.35 -9.08 7.27
N ASP A 75 -8.23 -8.95 8.26
CA ASP A 75 -9.11 -7.78 8.41
C ASP A 75 -8.46 -6.78 9.39
N ARG A 76 -8.17 -5.58 8.90
CA ARG A 76 -7.60 -4.48 9.68
C ARG A 76 -8.57 -3.30 9.68
N ASP A 77 -9.48 -3.29 10.66
CA ASP A 77 -10.35 -2.14 10.89
C ASP A 77 -9.67 -1.09 11.77
N LEU A 78 -9.31 0.05 11.15
CA LEU A 78 -8.64 1.15 11.85
C LEU A 78 -9.54 1.87 12.86
N MET A 79 -10.86 1.62 12.84
CA MET A 79 -11.80 2.17 13.80
C MET A 79 -12.00 1.27 15.03
N LYS A 80 -11.55 0.00 14.97
CA LYS A 80 -11.60 -0.94 16.10
C LYS A 80 -10.32 -0.95 16.93
N THR A 81 -9.22 -0.46 16.36
CA THR A 81 -7.94 -0.32 17.06
C THR A 81 -7.76 1.14 17.42
N ALA A 82 -7.57 1.45 18.71
CA ALA A 82 -7.16 2.79 19.13
C ALA A 82 -5.72 3.02 18.66
N LEU A 83 -5.56 3.50 17.42
CA LEU A 83 -4.26 3.69 16.80
C LEU A 83 -3.63 5.00 17.29
N PRO A 84 -2.54 4.96 18.07
CA PRO A 84 -1.89 6.17 18.55
C PRO A 84 -1.24 6.92 17.39
N PHE A 85 -1.17 8.24 17.49
CA PHE A 85 -0.30 9.03 16.61
C PHE A 85 1.17 8.82 17.00
N VAL A 86 2.08 9.11 16.07
CA VAL A 86 3.51 9.11 16.36
C VAL A 86 3.83 10.13 17.45
N ASP A 87 4.51 9.66 18.49
CA ASP A 87 4.97 10.43 19.64
C ASP A 87 6.44 10.10 19.98
N LEU A 88 6.98 10.68 21.06
CA LEU A 88 8.36 10.46 21.47
C LEU A 88 8.67 8.98 21.79
N PRO A 89 7.85 8.25 22.56
CA PRO A 89 8.00 6.81 22.73
C PRO A 89 8.11 6.06 21.39
N TRP A 90 7.21 6.34 20.44
CA TRP A 90 7.26 5.71 19.11
C TRP A 90 8.58 6.03 18.38
N ILE A 91 9.01 7.30 18.39
CA ILE A 91 10.30 7.72 17.78
C ILE A 91 11.46 6.98 18.44
N GLY A 92 11.45 6.84 19.77
CA GLY A 92 12.45 6.08 20.51
C GLY A 92 12.50 4.61 20.06
N GLY A 93 11.35 3.96 19.93
CA GLY A 93 11.28 2.57 19.47
C GLY A 93 11.63 2.38 17.99
N ALA A 94 11.36 3.37 17.15
CA ALA A 94 11.61 3.30 15.71
C ALA A 94 13.07 3.59 15.34
N PHE A 95 13.78 4.43 16.09
CA PHE A 95 15.09 4.96 15.69
C PHE A 95 16.24 4.74 16.67
N MET A 96 15.97 4.48 17.96
CA MET A 96 17.06 4.22 18.91
C MET A 96 17.56 2.78 18.78
N PRO A 97 18.88 2.55 18.96
CA PRO A 97 19.43 1.22 19.19
C PRO A 97 18.67 0.47 20.29
N ALA A 98 18.51 -0.84 20.13
CA ALA A 98 17.66 -1.67 21.00
C ALA A 98 18.02 -1.55 22.48
N GLU A 99 19.30 -1.32 22.79
CA GLU A 99 19.85 -1.21 24.14
C GLU A 99 19.48 0.13 24.82
N MET A 100 19.05 1.12 24.04
CA MET A 100 18.64 2.44 24.50
C MET A 100 17.11 2.65 24.48
N GLN A 101 16.34 1.64 24.09
CA GLN A 101 14.88 1.74 24.07
C GLN A 101 14.29 1.58 25.48
N SER A 102 13.45 2.53 25.89
CA SER A 102 12.71 2.43 27.15
C SER A 102 11.56 1.41 27.04
N ALA A 103 10.98 1.03 28.17
CA ALA A 103 9.81 0.15 28.20
C ALA A 103 8.62 0.76 27.43
N GLU A 104 8.44 2.08 27.50
CA GLU A 104 7.42 2.82 26.77
C GLU A 104 7.68 2.79 25.27
N SER A 105 8.94 2.95 24.84
CA SER A 105 9.31 2.85 23.42
C SER A 105 9.08 1.46 22.85
N LEU A 106 9.44 0.42 23.61
CA LEU A 106 9.19 -0.98 23.22
C LEU A 106 7.68 -1.27 23.12
N ALA A 107 6.88 -0.74 24.04
CA ALA A 107 5.42 -0.89 23.99
C ALA A 107 4.80 -0.13 22.80
N ALA A 108 5.26 1.10 22.54
CA ALA A 108 4.77 1.92 21.43
C ALA A 108 5.09 1.31 20.06
N ILE A 109 6.30 0.76 19.89
CA ILE A 109 6.72 0.21 18.60
C ILE A 109 6.09 -1.15 18.28
N ARG A 110 5.65 -1.91 19.30
CA ARG A 110 4.99 -3.20 19.08
C ARG A 110 3.74 -3.09 18.21
N ILE A 111 2.97 -2.01 18.35
CA ILE A 111 1.81 -1.74 17.48
C ILE A 111 2.26 -1.57 16.03
N SER A 112 3.34 -0.80 15.79
CA SER A 112 3.92 -0.63 14.46
C SER A 112 4.42 -1.97 13.89
N ASP A 113 5.09 -2.77 14.71
CA ASP A 113 5.61 -4.08 14.29
C ASP A 113 4.50 -5.04 13.86
N ASP A 114 3.38 -5.07 14.59
CA ASP A 114 2.21 -5.88 14.23
C ASP A 114 1.61 -5.44 12.89
N LEU A 115 1.44 -4.12 12.67
CA LEU A 115 0.90 -3.58 11.42
C LEU A 115 1.84 -3.82 10.23
N VAL A 116 3.15 -3.69 10.44
CA VAL A 116 4.16 -4.01 9.44
C VAL A 116 4.17 -5.49 9.11
N ALA A 117 4.00 -6.37 10.11
CA ALA A 117 3.94 -7.82 9.90
C ALA A 117 2.75 -8.21 9.01
N GLU A 118 1.58 -7.61 9.24
CA GLU A 118 0.40 -7.79 8.36
C GLU A 118 0.69 -7.38 6.92
N LEU A 119 1.31 -6.21 6.75
CA LEU A 119 1.64 -5.66 5.44
C LEU A 119 2.69 -6.50 4.69
N LYS A 120 3.71 -7.01 5.41
CA LYS A 120 4.72 -7.91 4.85
C LYS A 120 4.12 -9.26 4.44
N ALA A 121 3.16 -9.77 5.21
CA ALA A 121 2.52 -11.06 4.95
C ALA A 121 1.49 -11.02 3.80
N ALA A 122 1.06 -9.83 3.37
CA ALA A 122 0.06 -9.67 2.32
C ALA A 122 0.69 -9.68 0.91
N ASP A 123 0.02 -10.33 -0.03
CA ASP A 123 0.32 -10.28 -1.46
C ASP A 123 -0.52 -9.20 -2.15
N HIS A 124 -1.75 -9.03 -1.65
CA HIS A 124 -2.68 -7.99 -2.08
C HIS A 124 -3.11 -7.15 -0.88
N ILE A 125 -3.06 -5.83 -1.04
CA ILE A 125 -3.54 -4.86 -0.06
C ILE A 125 -4.79 -4.19 -0.61
N LEU A 126 -5.89 -4.27 0.14
CA LEU A 126 -7.09 -3.48 -0.10
C LEU A 126 -7.15 -2.33 0.91
N ILE A 127 -7.30 -1.10 0.42
CA ILE A 127 -7.55 0.08 1.27
C ILE A 127 -8.92 0.66 0.94
N GLY A 128 -9.89 0.45 1.83
CA GLY A 128 -11.23 1.01 1.73
C GLY A 128 -11.38 2.30 2.53
N THR A 129 -11.29 3.46 1.86
CA THR A 129 -11.23 4.76 2.54
C THR A 129 -12.18 5.80 1.94
N PRO A 130 -12.82 6.66 2.77
CA PRO A 130 -13.40 7.89 2.26
C PRO A 130 -12.30 8.93 1.96
N MET A 131 -12.64 9.92 1.14
CA MET A 131 -11.90 11.19 1.07
C MET A 131 -12.47 12.17 2.10
N TYR A 132 -11.61 12.74 2.93
CA TYR A 132 -11.93 13.84 3.85
C TYR A 132 -11.09 15.06 3.51
N ASN A 133 -11.76 16.18 3.22
CA ASN A 133 -11.12 17.47 2.91
C ASN A 133 -9.98 17.31 1.88
N PHE A 134 -10.30 16.72 0.71
CA PHE A 134 -9.38 16.53 -0.41
C PHE A 134 -8.29 15.46 -0.20
N SER A 135 -8.15 14.94 1.03
CA SER A 135 -7.10 14.01 1.44
C SER A 135 -7.67 12.75 2.10
N ILE A 136 -6.79 11.96 2.70
CA ILE A 136 -7.12 10.76 3.46
C ILE A 136 -7.55 11.10 4.91
N PRO A 137 -8.34 10.26 5.58
CA PRO A 137 -8.66 10.42 7.00
C PRO A 137 -7.40 10.35 7.88
N ALA A 138 -7.38 11.12 8.98
CA ALA A 138 -6.24 11.17 9.89
C ALA A 138 -5.82 9.80 10.45
N VAL A 139 -6.79 8.89 10.67
CA VAL A 139 -6.49 7.53 11.15
C VAL A 139 -5.73 6.70 10.10
N LEU A 140 -6.01 6.88 8.80
CA LEU A 140 -5.23 6.24 7.73
C LEU A 140 -3.83 6.85 7.65
N LYS A 141 -3.70 8.16 7.86
CA LYS A 141 -2.39 8.81 7.95
C LYS A 141 -1.57 8.26 9.13
N ALA A 142 -2.20 8.08 10.29
CA ALA A 142 -1.56 7.46 11.44
C ALA A 142 -1.11 6.02 11.13
N TYR A 143 -1.94 5.21 10.47
CA TYR A 143 -1.55 3.86 10.03
C TYR A 143 -0.33 3.90 9.11
N ILE A 144 -0.32 4.81 8.15
CA ILE A 144 0.81 5.01 7.24
C ILE A 144 2.08 5.36 8.02
N ASP A 145 1.99 6.26 9.02
CA ASP A 145 3.14 6.61 9.86
C ASP A 145 3.69 5.42 10.64
N HIS A 146 2.82 4.49 11.06
CA HIS A 146 3.25 3.25 11.72
C HIS A 146 3.94 2.27 10.78
N VAL A 147 3.55 2.19 9.51
CA VAL A 147 4.09 1.17 8.58
C VAL A 147 5.25 1.65 7.72
N VAL A 148 5.47 2.96 7.59
CA VAL A 148 6.66 3.51 6.92
C VAL A 148 7.80 3.56 7.93
N ARG A 149 8.64 2.51 7.92
CA ARG A 149 9.69 2.26 8.91
C ARG A 149 11.03 2.08 8.21
N LYS A 150 12.01 2.92 8.59
CA LYS A 150 13.39 2.82 8.13
C LYS A 150 13.98 1.48 8.54
N ASP A 151 14.69 0.86 7.60
CA ASP A 151 15.30 -0.48 7.69
C ASP A 151 14.30 -1.62 7.91
N VAL A 152 12.99 -1.37 7.71
CA VAL A 152 11.94 -2.38 7.89
C VAL A 152 11.02 -2.50 6.67
N THR A 153 10.49 -1.37 6.18
CA THR A 153 9.69 -1.29 4.94
C THR A 153 10.33 -0.38 3.89
N VAL A 154 11.32 0.42 4.29
CA VAL A 154 12.18 1.22 3.41
C VAL A 154 13.63 1.02 3.86
N SER A 155 14.54 0.73 2.94
CA SER A 155 15.97 0.54 3.25
C SER A 155 16.64 1.82 3.75
N THR A 156 17.87 1.70 4.24
CA THR A 156 18.71 2.85 4.62
C THR A 156 18.98 3.82 3.46
N ASP A 157 18.95 3.31 2.22
CA ASP A 157 19.18 4.08 0.98
C ASP A 157 17.87 4.59 0.36
N ASN A 158 16.76 4.57 1.11
CA ASN A 158 15.43 4.99 0.65
C ASN A 158 14.84 4.13 -0.47
N VAL A 159 15.15 2.84 -0.50
CA VAL A 159 14.55 1.88 -1.44
C VAL A 159 13.42 1.12 -0.74
N GLY A 160 12.23 1.11 -1.34
CA GLY A 160 11.09 0.35 -0.81
C GLY A 160 11.35 -1.16 -0.77
N LEU A 161 10.97 -1.81 0.34
CA LEU A 161 11.25 -3.23 0.60
C LEU A 161 10.03 -4.15 0.38
N LEU A 162 8.85 -3.58 0.15
CA LEU A 162 7.58 -4.32 -0.01
C LEU A 162 7.27 -4.61 -1.49
N THR A 163 8.23 -5.22 -2.19
CA THR A 163 8.14 -5.51 -3.62
C THR A 163 7.31 -6.77 -3.90
N GLY A 164 6.83 -6.91 -5.15
CA GLY A 164 6.05 -8.08 -5.58
C GLY A 164 4.62 -8.11 -5.04
N LYS A 165 4.10 -6.97 -4.58
CA LYS A 165 2.78 -6.82 -3.99
C LYS A 165 1.90 -5.92 -4.84
N LYS A 166 0.59 -6.16 -4.79
CA LYS A 166 -0.45 -5.34 -5.42
C LYS A 166 -1.24 -4.57 -4.37
N ALA A 167 -1.64 -3.33 -4.68
CA ALA A 167 -2.58 -2.57 -3.87
C ALA A 167 -3.78 -2.09 -4.69
N THR A 168 -4.97 -2.28 -4.14
CA THR A 168 -6.21 -1.68 -4.64
C THR A 168 -6.75 -0.71 -3.59
N VAL A 169 -6.95 0.54 -3.99
CA VAL A 169 -7.56 1.57 -3.15
C VAL A 169 -8.97 1.83 -3.65
N ILE A 170 -9.96 1.63 -2.79
CA ILE A 170 -11.34 2.08 -3.02
C ILE A 170 -11.50 3.41 -2.30
N LEU A 171 -11.44 4.50 -3.06
CA LEU A 171 -11.53 5.86 -2.55
C LEU A 171 -12.94 6.41 -2.79
N ALA A 172 -13.78 6.39 -1.75
CA ALA A 172 -15.13 6.92 -1.83
C ALA A 172 -15.14 8.45 -1.67
N THR A 173 -15.73 9.16 -2.62
CA THR A 173 -15.75 10.64 -2.64
C THR A 173 -17.18 11.18 -2.71
N GLY A 174 -17.38 12.40 -2.18
CA GLY A 174 -18.67 13.10 -2.28
C GLY A 174 -18.95 13.67 -3.67
N GLY A 175 -17.91 14.20 -4.33
CA GLY A 175 -17.98 14.71 -5.71
C GLY A 175 -17.25 13.79 -6.70
N ASP A 176 -17.28 14.16 -7.97
CA ASP A 176 -16.46 13.56 -9.01
C ASP A 176 -15.08 14.23 -9.06
N PHE A 177 -14.03 13.43 -8.88
CA PHE A 177 -12.61 13.84 -8.92
C PHE A 177 -11.84 13.12 -10.03
N SER A 178 -12.56 12.57 -11.01
CA SER A 178 -11.99 11.85 -12.14
C SER A 178 -11.17 12.78 -13.04
N PRO A 179 -10.27 12.23 -13.86
CA PRO A 179 -9.57 13.00 -14.88
C PRO A 179 -10.53 13.80 -15.76
N GLY A 180 -10.25 15.10 -15.94
CA GLY A 180 -11.07 16.05 -16.69
C GLY A 180 -12.20 16.72 -15.89
N SER A 181 -12.47 16.31 -14.64
CA SER A 181 -13.47 16.98 -13.80
C SER A 181 -12.99 18.39 -13.38
N PRO A 182 -13.90 19.37 -13.14
CA PRO A 182 -13.52 20.72 -12.73
C PRO A 182 -12.70 20.79 -11.43
N VAL A 183 -12.74 19.73 -10.62
CA VAL A 183 -12.07 19.63 -9.31
C VAL A 183 -11.02 18.52 -9.27
N GLU A 184 -10.60 17.97 -10.43
CA GLU A 184 -9.57 16.92 -10.51
C GLU A 184 -8.31 17.29 -9.70
N GLY A 185 -7.85 18.53 -9.83
CA GLY A 185 -6.65 19.04 -9.15
C GLY A 185 -6.75 19.08 -7.62
N TYR A 186 -7.94 18.87 -7.06
CA TYR A 186 -8.15 18.76 -5.61
C TYR A 186 -8.05 17.32 -5.10
N ASN A 187 -7.80 16.32 -5.96
CA ASN A 187 -7.62 14.93 -5.53
C ASN A 187 -6.21 14.66 -4.96
N LEU A 188 -5.93 15.22 -3.78
CA LEU A 188 -4.64 15.03 -3.09
C LEU A 188 -4.51 13.60 -2.53
N ALA A 189 -5.63 12.98 -2.15
CA ALA A 189 -5.67 11.63 -1.59
C ALA A 189 -5.05 10.58 -2.53
N SER A 190 -5.42 10.58 -3.81
CA SER A 190 -4.92 9.58 -4.77
C SER A 190 -3.42 9.73 -5.02
N GLY A 191 -2.95 10.97 -5.19
CA GLY A 191 -1.52 11.26 -5.36
C GLY A 191 -0.70 10.85 -4.14
N TYR A 192 -1.17 11.21 -2.95
CA TYR A 192 -0.51 10.83 -1.69
C TYR A 192 -0.41 9.32 -1.50
N LEU A 193 -1.51 8.59 -1.76
CA LEU A 193 -1.54 7.12 -1.62
C LEU A 193 -0.61 6.43 -2.62
N ARG A 194 -0.61 6.84 -3.90
CA ARG A 194 0.35 6.32 -4.89
C ARG A 194 1.79 6.58 -4.47
N GLN A 195 2.07 7.79 -4.00
CA GLN A 195 3.41 8.18 -3.60
C GLN A 195 3.91 7.36 -2.42
N VAL A 196 3.12 7.23 -1.35
CA VAL A 196 3.57 6.53 -0.14
C VAL A 196 3.63 5.02 -0.32
N LEU A 197 2.71 4.42 -1.08
CA LEU A 197 2.78 3.00 -1.45
C LEU A 197 4.00 2.72 -2.32
N GLY A 198 4.27 3.57 -3.32
CA GLY A 198 5.47 3.48 -4.15
C GLY A 198 6.76 3.65 -3.34
N TYR A 199 6.78 4.55 -2.36
CA TYR A 199 7.93 4.76 -1.48
C TYR A 199 8.30 3.51 -0.66
N VAL A 200 7.31 2.74 -0.20
CA VAL A 200 7.55 1.46 0.49
C VAL A 200 7.77 0.27 -0.45
N GLY A 201 7.66 0.47 -1.77
CA GLY A 201 7.97 -0.54 -2.79
C GLY A 201 6.77 -1.20 -3.46
N ILE A 202 5.54 -0.78 -3.12
CA ILE A 202 4.29 -1.27 -3.71
C ILE A 202 3.97 -0.39 -4.92
N THR A 203 4.38 -0.83 -6.10
CA THR A 203 4.27 -0.04 -7.34
C THR A 203 3.07 -0.43 -8.20
N ASP A 204 2.53 -1.64 -8.04
CA ASP A 204 1.28 -2.05 -8.69
C ASP A 204 0.10 -1.53 -7.85
N VAL A 205 -0.36 -0.32 -8.19
CA VAL A 205 -1.41 0.40 -7.45
C VAL A 205 -2.56 0.76 -8.36
N GLU A 206 -3.73 0.19 -8.07
CA GLU A 206 -5.00 0.55 -8.67
C GLU A 206 -5.81 1.44 -7.71
N ILE A 207 -6.40 2.51 -8.21
CA ILE A 207 -7.28 3.38 -7.43
C ILE A 207 -8.63 3.45 -8.13
N ILE A 208 -9.66 2.95 -7.46
CA ILE A 208 -11.06 3.05 -7.86
C ILE A 208 -11.65 4.28 -7.17
N LEU A 209 -11.89 5.33 -7.94
CA LEU A 209 -12.54 6.57 -7.48
C LEU A 209 -14.06 6.39 -7.45
N ALA A 210 -14.58 5.97 -6.29
CA ALA A 210 -16.00 5.69 -6.08
C ALA A 210 -16.77 6.97 -5.69
N GLY A 211 -16.92 7.91 -6.63
CA GLY A 211 -17.53 9.22 -6.40
C GLY A 211 -19.05 9.25 -6.45
N ARG A 212 -19.66 9.99 -5.52
CA ARG A 212 -21.12 10.22 -5.50
C ARG A 212 -21.62 11.14 -6.61
N GLY A 213 -20.79 11.99 -7.22
CA GLY A 213 -21.16 12.70 -8.45
C GLY A 213 -21.37 11.74 -9.65
N LEU A 214 -20.75 10.56 -9.60
CA LEU A 214 -20.86 9.54 -10.65
C LEU A 214 -22.04 8.57 -10.41
N ALA A 215 -22.36 8.26 -9.15
CA ALA A 215 -23.46 7.34 -8.80
C ALA A 215 -24.77 8.05 -8.36
N GLY A 216 -24.66 9.18 -7.67
CA GLY A 216 -25.76 9.85 -6.97
C GLY A 216 -26.61 10.79 -7.82
N ASP A 217 -26.07 11.35 -8.91
CA ASP A 217 -26.81 12.24 -9.82
C ASP A 217 -27.72 11.47 -10.78
N TYR A 218 -27.58 10.14 -10.88
CA TYR A 218 -28.33 9.27 -11.80
C TYR A 218 -29.22 8.21 -11.13
N GLY A 219 -29.30 8.20 -9.80
CA GLY A 219 -30.12 7.22 -9.06
C GLY A 219 -29.52 5.81 -8.97
N GLU A 220 -28.27 5.63 -9.38
CA GLU A 220 -27.54 4.36 -9.30
C GLU A 220 -26.96 4.14 -7.90
N THR A 221 -26.88 2.88 -7.45
CA THR A 221 -26.11 2.58 -6.26
C THR A 221 -24.62 2.57 -6.59
N ALA A 222 -23.76 2.79 -5.59
CA ALA A 222 -22.32 2.67 -5.80
C ALA A 222 -21.91 1.25 -6.23
N ALA A 223 -22.68 0.22 -5.89
CA ALA A 223 -22.43 -1.14 -6.33
C ALA A 223 -22.71 -1.29 -7.83
N ASP A 224 -23.75 -0.64 -8.35
CA ASP A 224 -24.06 -0.68 -9.79
C ASP A 224 -22.96 0.01 -10.59
N ALA A 225 -22.54 1.21 -10.15
CA ALA A 225 -21.56 2.02 -10.87
C ALA A 225 -20.12 1.46 -10.81
N PHE A 226 -19.72 0.82 -9.71
CA PHE A 226 -18.32 0.44 -9.47
C PHE A 226 -18.10 -1.06 -9.23
N GLY A 227 -19.16 -1.86 -9.14
CA GLY A 227 -19.07 -3.25 -8.73
C GLY A 227 -18.25 -4.12 -9.68
N GLU A 228 -18.39 -3.92 -10.99
CA GLU A 228 -17.60 -4.64 -12.00
C GLU A 228 -16.10 -4.34 -11.86
N ALA A 229 -15.73 -3.06 -11.81
CA ALA A 229 -14.34 -2.64 -11.61
C ALA A 229 -13.76 -3.21 -10.31
N VAL A 230 -14.55 -3.20 -9.23
CA VAL A 230 -14.16 -3.78 -7.94
C VAL A 230 -13.94 -5.29 -8.03
N ALA A 231 -14.83 -6.02 -8.71
CA ALA A 231 -14.71 -7.47 -8.87
C ALA A 231 -13.52 -7.86 -9.75
N LEU A 232 -13.27 -7.11 -10.84
CA LEU A 232 -12.12 -7.31 -11.71
C LEU A 232 -10.80 -7.04 -10.97
N ALA A 233 -10.73 -5.95 -10.21
CA ALA A 233 -9.56 -5.62 -9.39
C ALA A 233 -9.23 -6.71 -8.37
N ALA A 234 -10.26 -7.37 -7.82
CA ALA A 234 -10.13 -8.45 -6.84
C ALA A 234 -9.69 -9.79 -7.42
N ALA A 235 -9.94 -10.04 -8.71
CA ALA A 235 -9.62 -11.30 -9.39
C ALA A 235 -8.21 -11.33 -10.02
N ALA A 236 -7.59 -10.16 -10.18
CA ALA A 236 -6.26 -9.99 -10.78
C ALA A 236 -5.15 -10.01 -9.73
#